data_AF-A0A3B9UT78-F1
#
_entry.id   AF-A0A3B9UT78-F1
#
_cell.length_a   1.000
_cell.length_b   1.000
_cell.length_c   1.000
_cell.angle_alpha   90.00
_cell.angle_beta   90.00
_cell.angle_gamma   90.00
#
_symmetry.space_group_name_H-M   'P 1'
#
loop_
_entity.id
_entity.type
_entity.pdbx_description
1 polymer ?
#
loop_
_entity_poly.entity_id
_entity_poly.type
_entity_poly.pdbx_seq_one_letter_code
_entity_poly.pdbx_strand_id
1 'polypeptide(L)'
;MFTILLILIEREILLALKDKPEVRYALWQAHQRRCTICLEDLFNYSDLQVDHIIPEATFKDEQKVKEALNNFKLPLDFDFNSLENLRPAHQKCNNDKRDNDLPEEITVRLLRRSKGKIKDVKRHIKKFEEEAKYALSLEVIRRQLNEGQITLEEYVDRINNYVADFGVEDYKNFSTDRKFLKYRNKTVILEGYLPVIGENRGACLFTFNSFYIRGTNISLGHKEILSELYPGNNTPIDFDMRQYIVAKLDENNYIVQLGNSKFNLSYEEVVNLCTVIDKFISEYIEAIKELEDIIDCKDFIPNYYNSSKYHLIKVDMNLWNKILEFSREHDYEKGSSKWHIFDASGNNMLKVYIKEGNENYNKGHKCIIHSFIEDHYSWTPSDYVWLLWNDMSFSKEYGFKDYWTVKQTYNWLTRELLPKVIQENSSIKTKGFFKKGKHRNTKIHISNYYFEGEVRYFSSSYIVNATQLLNLVIKIQLFYSINGYVCINKNDLINLYKVILNSINACKKPEYHYICLELGIDPFTNNKVDIQNFLKGKMEYYNNLIDNDLGLIKIYSYQLDLLFRVLYSNLKDLKNDLEIEDIKNYLVLIDWFINDFNTGKLVECYK
;
A
#
# COMPACT_ATOMS: atom_id res chain seq x y z
N MET A 1 14.20 19.76 61.93
CA MET A 1 15.56 20.33 62.03
C MET A 1 15.77 21.24 60.82
N PHE A 2 14.94 22.28 60.76
CA PHE A 2 14.56 23.01 59.54
C PHE A 2 15.13 24.44 59.55
N THR A 3 16.22 24.67 60.30
CA THR A 3 16.67 26.02 60.67
C THR A 3 18.18 26.23 60.51
N ILE A 4 18.91 25.24 59.98
CA ILE A 4 20.36 25.36 59.71
C ILE A 4 20.66 25.27 58.20
N LEU A 5 19.80 24.62 57.40
CA LEU A 5 19.96 24.61 55.94
C LEU A 5 19.54 25.93 55.27
N LEU A 6 18.68 26.73 55.90
CA LEU A 6 18.34 28.07 55.42
C LEU A 6 19.50 29.08 55.56
N ILE A 7 20.45 28.83 56.46
CA ILE A 7 21.59 29.73 56.71
C ILE A 7 22.81 29.34 55.84
N LEU A 8 22.80 28.17 55.21
CA LEU A 8 23.83 27.76 54.23
C LEU A 8 23.43 27.96 52.77
N ILE A 9 22.18 28.35 52.50
CA ILE A 9 21.70 28.72 51.14
C ILE A 9 21.81 30.24 50.89
N GLU A 10 22.06 31.07 51.91
CA GLU A 10 22.35 32.51 51.76
C GLU A 10 23.86 32.83 51.58
N ARG A 11 24.67 31.82 51.24
CA ARG A 11 26.05 32.01 50.76
C ARG A 11 26.31 31.27 49.44
N GLU A 12 25.36 31.33 48.50
CA GLU A 12 25.81 31.60 47.14
C GLU A 12 26.52 32.95 47.23
N ILE A 13 27.86 32.92 47.24
CA ILE A 13 28.66 34.07 46.83
C ILE A 13 27.99 34.49 45.53
N LEU A 14 27.30 35.64 45.52
CA LEU A 14 26.75 36.26 44.33
C LEU A 14 27.94 36.48 43.41
N LEU A 15 28.28 35.45 42.63
CA LEU A 15 29.31 35.49 41.63
C LEU A 15 28.84 36.58 40.70
N ALA A 16 29.59 37.69 40.69
CA ALA A 16 29.30 38.79 39.81
C ALA A 16 29.12 38.23 38.40
N LEU A 17 28.24 38.82 37.60
CA LEU A 17 27.89 38.27 36.28
C LEU A 17 29.14 37.96 35.42
N LYS A 18 30.23 38.73 35.62
CA LYS A 18 31.55 38.54 35.02
C LYS A 18 32.28 37.23 35.37
N ASP A 19 31.91 36.58 36.46
CA ASP A 19 32.57 35.37 36.98
C ASP A 19 31.81 34.09 36.63
N LYS A 20 30.57 34.20 36.13
CA LYS A 20 29.78 33.07 35.66
C LYS A 20 30.41 32.42 34.41
N PRO A 21 30.71 31.11 34.41
CA PRO A 21 31.38 30.43 33.29
C PRO A 21 30.68 30.62 31.94
N GLU A 22 29.35 30.55 31.91
CA GLU A 22 28.52 30.72 30.72
C GLU A 22 28.63 32.14 30.14
N VAL A 23 28.72 33.15 31.01
CA VAL A 23 28.87 34.56 30.61
C VAL A 23 30.28 34.82 30.09
N ARG A 24 31.31 34.32 30.79
CA ARG A 24 32.72 34.44 30.39
C ARG A 24 32.95 33.82 29.01
N TYR A 25 32.47 32.59 28.80
CA TYR A 25 32.58 31.90 27.52
C TYR A 25 31.80 32.63 26.42
N ALA A 26 30.58 33.09 26.71
CA ALA A 26 29.76 33.81 25.74
C ALA A 26 30.38 35.15 25.30
N LEU A 27 30.94 35.93 26.23
CA LEU A 27 31.67 37.16 25.91
C LEU A 27 32.89 36.88 25.02
N TRP A 28 33.65 35.83 25.33
CA TRP A 28 34.79 35.43 24.52
C TRP A 28 34.39 35.06 23.08
N GLN A 29 33.33 34.26 22.90
CA GLN A 29 32.86 33.87 21.56
C GLN A 29 32.21 35.05 20.79
N ALA A 30 31.35 35.84 21.44
CA ALA A 30 30.63 36.94 20.78
C ALA A 30 31.56 38.04 20.24
N HIS A 31 32.70 38.23 20.92
CA HIS A 31 33.76 39.15 20.53
C HIS A 31 34.86 38.49 19.67
N GLN A 32 34.56 37.33 19.07
CA GLN A 32 35.45 36.62 18.14
C GLN A 32 36.81 36.28 18.75
N ARG A 33 36.83 36.00 20.06
CA ARG A 33 38.04 35.65 20.81
C ARG A 33 39.11 36.73 20.71
N ARG A 34 38.71 38.01 20.74
CA ARG A 34 39.62 39.16 20.71
C ARG A 34 39.49 40.01 21.94
N CYS A 35 40.63 40.50 22.41
CA CYS A 35 40.67 41.52 23.44
C CYS A 35 40.08 42.81 22.88
N THR A 36 39.11 43.37 23.58
CA THR A 36 38.43 44.59 23.12
C THR A 36 39.25 45.86 23.32
N ILE A 37 40.38 45.78 24.04
CA ILE A 37 41.31 46.87 24.31
C ILE A 37 42.38 46.95 23.22
N CYS A 38 43.25 45.94 23.11
CA CYS A 38 44.34 45.94 22.13
C CYS A 38 43.95 45.36 20.77
N LEU A 39 42.77 44.73 20.65
CA LEU A 39 42.27 44.05 19.44
C LEU A 39 43.09 42.83 18.99
N GLU A 40 44.09 42.43 19.78
CA GLU A 40 44.82 41.17 19.62
C GLU A 40 43.96 39.97 20.02
N ASP A 41 44.30 38.80 19.51
CA ASP A 41 43.57 37.56 19.75
C ASP A 41 43.79 37.03 21.18
N LEU A 42 42.71 36.52 21.77
CA LEU A 42 42.62 35.75 23.02
C LEU A 42 42.50 34.28 22.64
N PHE A 43 43.59 33.67 22.15
CA PHE A 43 43.56 32.29 21.65
C PHE A 43 43.22 31.28 22.75
N ASN A 44 43.77 31.45 23.96
CA ASN A 44 43.49 30.57 25.08
C ASN A 44 42.41 31.18 25.98
N TYR A 45 41.47 30.35 26.40
CA TYR A 45 40.45 30.74 27.37
C TYR A 45 41.05 31.08 28.74
N SER A 46 42.21 30.52 29.09
CA SER A 46 42.95 30.84 30.32
C SER A 46 43.43 32.30 30.38
N ASP A 47 43.63 32.93 29.22
CA ASP A 47 44.20 34.29 29.12
C ASP A 47 43.12 35.37 29.16
N LEU A 48 41.84 34.94 29.16
CA LEU A 48 40.65 35.79 29.20
C LEU A 48 40.41 36.34 30.61
N GLN A 49 40.32 37.66 30.69
CA GLN A 49 39.65 38.35 31.78
C GLN A 49 38.40 39.06 31.27
N VAL A 50 37.37 39.12 32.11
CA VAL A 50 36.19 39.93 31.86
C VAL A 50 36.37 41.24 32.63
N ASP A 51 36.44 42.34 31.90
CA ASP A 51 36.65 43.70 32.40
C ASP A 51 35.36 44.52 32.29
N HIS A 52 35.19 45.48 33.19
CA HIS A 52 34.15 46.48 33.14
C HIS A 52 34.62 47.69 32.32
N ILE A 53 33.84 48.10 31.32
CA ILE A 53 34.16 49.24 30.46
C ILE A 53 34.28 50.52 31.29
N ILE A 54 33.25 50.78 32.12
CA ILE A 54 33.31 51.79 33.17
C ILE A 54 33.78 51.10 34.46
N PRO A 55 34.87 51.58 35.10
CA PRO A 55 35.43 50.93 36.29
C PRO A 55 34.44 50.78 37.45
N GLU A 56 34.53 49.66 38.18
CA GLU A 56 33.69 49.42 39.36
C GLU A 56 33.86 50.52 40.43
N ALA A 57 35.05 51.12 40.53
CA ALA A 57 35.34 52.19 41.48
C ALA A 57 34.53 53.47 41.23
N THR A 58 34.15 53.77 39.98
CA THR A 58 33.30 54.91 39.60
C THR A 58 31.93 54.83 40.28
N PHE A 59 31.47 53.62 40.59
CA PHE A 59 30.15 53.36 41.17
C PHE A 59 30.13 53.35 42.70
N LYS A 60 31.27 53.66 43.35
CA LYS A 60 31.36 53.84 44.80
C LYS A 60 31.05 55.27 45.25
N ASP A 61 30.89 56.21 44.31
CA ASP A 61 30.66 57.63 44.56
C ASP A 61 29.47 58.14 43.72
N GLU A 62 28.37 58.52 44.37
CA GLU A 62 27.13 58.95 43.71
C GLU A 62 27.29 60.17 42.78
N GLN A 63 28.23 61.08 43.07
CA GLN A 63 28.48 62.22 42.17
C GLN A 63 29.10 61.75 40.86
N LYS A 64 30.11 60.86 40.93
CA LYS A 64 30.76 60.27 39.75
C LYS A 64 29.81 59.39 38.93
N VAL A 65 28.87 58.70 39.57
CA VAL A 65 27.82 57.97 38.85
C VAL A 65 26.94 58.90 38.03
N LYS A 66 26.45 59.99 38.63
CA LYS A 66 25.61 60.98 37.93
C LYS A 66 26.34 61.62 36.76
N GLU A 67 27.62 61.92 36.94
CA GLU A 67 28.49 62.43 35.87
C GLU A 67 28.68 61.40 34.74
N ALA A 68 29.02 60.15 35.06
CA ALA A 68 29.20 59.09 34.07
C ALA A 68 27.93 58.79 33.28
N LEU A 69 26.76 58.73 33.95
CA LEU A 69 25.47 58.52 33.28
C LEU A 69 25.14 59.66 32.32
N ASN A 70 25.43 60.91 32.70
CA ASN A 70 25.18 62.07 31.85
C ASN A 70 26.16 62.14 30.66
N ASN A 71 27.47 62.00 30.92
CA ASN A 71 28.53 62.08 29.91
C ASN A 71 28.38 60.98 28.85
N PHE A 72 28.12 59.75 29.28
CA PHE A 72 27.95 58.61 28.37
C PHE A 72 26.52 58.43 27.86
N LYS A 73 25.59 59.32 28.23
CA LYS A 73 24.16 59.28 27.86
C LYS A 73 23.51 57.92 28.17
N LEU A 74 23.81 57.37 29.34
CA LEU A 74 23.27 56.11 29.84
C LEU A 74 21.95 56.34 30.59
N PRO A 75 21.05 55.36 30.61
CA PRO A 75 19.78 55.50 31.32
C PRO A 75 20.01 55.52 32.85
N LEU A 76 19.09 56.16 33.59
CA LEU A 76 19.21 56.35 35.04
C LEU A 76 19.24 55.04 35.85
N ASP A 77 18.74 53.95 35.26
CA ASP A 77 18.66 52.60 35.82
C ASP A 77 19.75 51.66 35.27
N PHE A 78 20.82 52.18 34.66
CA PHE A 78 21.89 51.37 34.09
C PHE A 78 22.55 50.46 35.14
N ASP A 79 22.43 49.14 34.94
CA ASP A 79 23.09 48.14 35.79
C ASP A 79 24.57 47.99 35.41
N PHE A 80 25.45 48.34 36.36
CA PHE A 80 26.89 48.32 36.17
C PHE A 80 27.47 46.92 36.01
N ASN A 81 26.77 45.89 36.47
CA ASN A 81 27.14 44.48 36.26
C ASN A 81 26.46 43.87 35.04
N SER A 82 25.69 44.65 34.29
CA SER A 82 25.05 44.18 33.06
C SER A 82 26.07 43.83 31.98
N LEU A 83 25.65 42.97 31.05
CA LEU A 83 26.46 42.63 29.87
C LEU A 83 26.88 43.87 29.06
N GLU A 84 26.13 44.97 29.14
CA GLU A 84 26.42 46.21 28.42
C GLU A 84 27.72 46.87 28.88
N ASN A 85 28.11 46.64 30.15
CA ASN A 85 29.34 47.15 30.73
C ASN A 85 30.48 46.12 30.73
N LEU A 86 30.26 44.88 30.31
CA LEU A 86 31.28 43.82 30.33
C LEU A 86 31.95 43.64 28.97
N ARG A 87 33.23 43.25 28.99
CA ARG A 87 34.00 42.94 27.78
C ARG A 87 35.11 41.92 28.04
N PRO A 88 35.57 41.18 27.02
CA PRO A 88 36.77 40.37 27.12
C PRO A 88 38.04 41.22 26.93
N ALA A 89 39.04 40.96 27.76
CA ALA A 89 40.36 41.60 27.73
C ALA A 89 41.48 40.61 28.08
N HIS A 90 42.72 40.87 27.62
CA HIS A 90 43.90 40.19 28.17
C HIS A 90 44.15 40.65 29.59
N GLN A 91 44.71 39.78 30.42
CA GLN A 91 45.16 40.12 31.77
C GLN A 91 46.12 41.34 31.79
N LYS A 92 47.10 41.40 30.87
CA LYS A 92 48.01 42.56 30.75
C LYS A 92 47.24 43.86 30.49
N CYS A 93 46.32 43.86 29.53
CA CYS A 93 45.55 45.05 29.13
C CYS A 93 44.56 45.49 30.21
N ASN A 94 43.96 44.53 30.93
CA ASN A 94 43.09 44.82 32.06
C ASN A 94 43.89 45.45 33.23
N ASN A 95 45.08 44.90 33.51
CA ASN A 95 45.97 45.39 34.56
C ASN A 95 46.63 46.75 34.25
N ASP A 96 46.82 47.08 32.97
CA ASP A 96 47.33 48.38 32.54
C ASP A 96 46.24 49.47 32.67
N LYS A 97 44.95 49.10 32.52
CA LYS A 97 43.81 50.01 32.73
C LYS A 97 43.54 50.28 34.21
N ARG A 98 43.53 49.26 35.08
CA ARG A 98 43.14 49.35 36.50
C ARG A 98 41.82 50.11 36.68
N ASP A 99 41.71 50.93 37.72
CA ASP A 99 40.55 51.80 37.99
C ASP A 99 40.62 53.15 37.24
N ASN A 100 41.52 53.32 36.27
CA ASN A 100 41.65 54.59 35.55
C ASN A 100 40.54 54.74 34.50
N ASP A 101 39.97 55.94 34.43
CA ASP A 101 39.01 56.30 33.40
C ASP A 101 39.69 56.36 32.02
N LEU A 102 39.07 55.68 31.05
CA LEU A 102 39.46 55.81 29.66
C LEU A 102 38.90 57.14 29.09
N PRO A 103 39.57 57.74 28.09
CA PRO A 103 39.04 58.92 27.40
C PRO A 103 37.59 58.72 26.96
N GLU A 104 36.76 59.76 27.12
CA GLU A 104 35.31 59.68 26.97
C GLU A 104 34.88 59.05 25.62
N GLU A 105 35.51 59.47 24.54
CA GLU A 105 35.26 58.96 23.19
C GLU A 105 35.51 57.44 23.06
N ILE A 106 36.54 56.93 23.75
CA ILE A 106 36.91 55.52 23.74
C ILE A 106 35.89 54.72 24.55
N THR A 107 35.49 55.22 25.72
CA THR A 107 34.48 54.59 26.60
C THR A 107 33.13 54.49 25.90
N VAL A 108 32.63 55.57 25.26
CA VAL A 108 31.39 55.55 24.48
C VAL A 108 31.47 54.53 23.33
N ARG A 109 32.61 54.46 22.63
CA ARG A 109 32.81 53.50 21.54
C ARG A 109 32.75 52.05 22.03
N LEU A 110 33.31 51.78 23.21
CA LEU A 110 33.32 50.45 23.83
C LEU A 110 31.94 50.02 24.32
N LEU A 111 31.22 50.92 25.00
CA LEU A 111 29.84 50.67 25.43
C LEU A 111 28.93 50.40 24.23
N ARG A 112 29.06 51.18 23.16
CA ARG A 112 28.32 50.94 21.90
C ARG A 112 28.66 49.58 21.29
N ARG A 113 29.94 49.18 21.32
CA ARG A 113 30.38 47.87 20.81
C ARG A 113 29.84 46.72 21.66
N SER A 114 29.90 46.82 22.98
CA SER A 114 29.33 45.82 23.88
C SER A 114 27.82 45.71 23.70
N LYS A 115 27.12 46.85 23.62
CA LYS A 115 25.68 46.91 23.33
C LYS A 115 25.30 46.22 22.03
N GLY A 116 26.09 46.44 20.97
CA GLY A 116 25.91 45.76 19.67
C GLY A 116 26.13 44.24 19.73
N LYS A 117 26.79 43.72 20.77
CA LYS A 117 27.12 42.30 20.95
C LYS A 117 26.24 41.56 21.95
N ILE A 118 25.40 42.24 22.73
CA ILE A 118 24.52 41.61 23.73
C ILE A 118 23.69 40.47 23.12
N LYS A 119 23.12 40.67 21.92
CA LYS A 119 22.31 39.65 21.26
C LYS A 119 23.11 38.38 20.98
N ASP A 120 24.36 38.53 20.54
CA ASP A 120 25.27 37.41 20.31
C ASP A 120 25.67 36.74 21.63
N VAL A 121 25.99 37.52 22.66
CA VAL A 121 26.33 37.01 24.01
C VAL A 121 25.18 36.19 24.58
N LYS A 122 23.94 36.73 24.58
CA LYS A 122 22.75 36.01 25.06
C LYS A 122 22.50 34.71 24.27
N ARG A 123 22.73 34.72 22.95
CA ARG A 123 22.64 33.50 22.13
C ARG A 123 23.67 32.46 22.56
N HIS A 124 24.91 32.87 22.83
CA HIS A 124 25.97 31.96 23.29
C HIS A 124 25.74 31.43 24.71
N ILE A 125 25.16 32.23 25.62
CA ILE A 125 24.75 31.77 26.96
C ILE A 125 23.69 30.67 26.82
N LYS A 126 22.62 30.92 26.06
CA LYS A 126 21.56 29.92 25.84
C LYS A 126 22.12 28.62 25.23
N LYS A 127 23.03 28.75 24.24
CA LYS A 127 23.70 27.59 23.63
C LYS A 127 24.52 26.79 24.65
N PHE A 128 25.29 27.48 25.50
CA PHE A 128 26.07 26.84 26.56
C PHE A 128 25.18 26.08 27.55
N GLU A 129 24.06 26.67 27.97
CA GLU A 129 23.10 26.02 28.85
C GLU A 129 22.41 24.79 28.22
N GLU A 130 22.06 24.86 26.93
CA GLU A 130 21.47 23.74 26.19
C GLU A 130 22.46 22.58 26.04
N GLU A 131 23.71 22.88 25.67
CA GLU A 131 24.80 21.88 25.57
C GLU A 131 25.08 21.23 26.94
N ALA A 132 25.09 22.02 28.02
CA ALA A 132 25.28 21.50 29.38
C ALA A 132 24.12 20.60 29.83
N LYS A 133 22.87 20.97 29.54
CA LYS A 133 21.70 20.13 29.84
C LYS A 133 21.72 18.81 29.05
N TYR A 134 22.09 18.86 27.78
CA TYR A 134 22.23 17.68 26.95
C TYR A 134 23.32 16.73 27.50
N ALA A 135 24.51 17.27 27.82
CA ALA A 135 25.60 16.50 28.41
C ALA A 135 25.18 15.84 29.74
N LEU A 136 24.48 16.57 30.61
CA LEU A 136 23.99 16.02 31.88
C LEU A 136 22.97 14.89 31.65
N SER A 137 22.06 15.04 30.68
CA SER A 137 21.08 13.99 30.35
C SER A 137 21.75 12.71 29.82
N LEU A 138 22.81 12.83 29.03
CA LEU A 138 23.61 11.69 28.58
C LEU A 138 24.30 10.97 29.74
N GLU A 139 24.86 11.71 30.71
CA GLU A 139 25.50 11.11 31.88
C GLU A 139 24.50 10.37 32.78
N VAL A 140 23.26 10.87 32.91
CA VAL A 140 22.18 10.15 33.60
C VAL A 140 21.87 8.83 32.90
N ILE A 141 21.74 8.85 31.57
CA ILE A 141 21.43 7.64 30.78
C ILE A 141 22.61 6.64 30.81
N ARG A 142 23.86 7.10 30.75
CA ARG A 142 25.08 6.26 30.92
C ARG A 142 25.13 5.60 32.28
N ARG A 143 24.79 6.33 33.34
CA ARG A 143 24.75 5.78 34.69
C ARG A 143 23.73 4.65 34.81
N GLN A 144 22.53 4.83 34.25
CA GLN A 144 21.49 3.79 34.24
C GLN A 144 21.95 2.53 33.51
N LEU A 145 22.69 2.67 32.40
CA LEU A 145 23.27 1.53 31.67
C LEU A 145 24.30 0.80 32.53
N ASN A 146 25.22 1.53 33.18
CA ASN A 146 26.24 0.94 34.05
C ASN A 146 25.65 0.24 35.28
N GLU A 147 24.52 0.75 35.79
CA GLU A 147 23.76 0.15 36.89
C GLU A 147 22.87 -1.02 36.44
N GLY A 148 22.84 -1.35 35.13
CA GLY A 148 22.02 -2.43 34.56
C GLY A 148 20.51 -2.15 34.56
N GLN A 149 20.11 -0.90 34.78
CA GLN A 149 18.70 -0.47 34.80
C GLN A 149 18.10 -0.34 33.40
N ILE A 150 18.94 -0.16 32.39
CA ILE A 150 18.55 -0.12 30.97
C ILE A 150 19.50 -0.99 30.16
N THR A 151 19.02 -1.52 29.04
CA THR A 151 19.84 -2.26 28.08
C THR A 151 20.66 -1.31 27.20
N LEU A 152 21.67 -1.87 26.50
CA LEU A 152 22.44 -1.12 25.51
C LEU A 152 21.53 -0.60 24.36
N GLU A 153 20.48 -1.33 24.02
CA GLU A 153 19.51 -0.94 23.00
C GLU A 153 18.67 0.27 23.46
N GLU A 154 18.16 0.22 24.70
CA GLU A 154 17.42 1.34 25.30
C GLU A 154 18.29 2.60 25.45
N TYR A 155 19.58 2.42 25.72
CA TYR A 155 20.56 3.50 25.73
C TYR A 155 20.69 4.17 24.34
N VAL A 156 20.84 3.37 23.28
CA VAL A 156 20.92 3.87 21.89
C VAL A 156 19.62 4.57 21.49
N ASP A 157 18.48 4.03 21.88
CA ASP A 157 17.16 4.60 21.57
C ASP A 157 16.94 5.96 22.21
N ARG A 158 17.29 6.09 23.49
CA ARG A 158 17.16 7.36 24.22
C ARG A 158 18.10 8.43 23.70
N ILE A 159 19.29 8.06 23.21
CA ILE A 159 20.25 9.03 22.65
C ILE A 159 19.80 9.53 21.29
N ASN A 160 19.27 8.64 20.46
CA ASN A 160 18.89 8.97 19.08
C ASN A 160 17.41 9.36 18.96
N ASN A 161 16.66 9.43 20.07
CA ASN A 161 15.21 9.63 20.10
C ASN A 161 14.44 8.64 19.22
N TYR A 162 14.88 7.38 19.16
CA TYR A 162 14.13 6.33 18.47
C TYR A 162 12.95 5.85 19.32
N VAL A 163 11.79 5.68 18.68
CA VAL A 163 10.57 5.17 19.31
C VAL A 163 10.55 3.66 19.19
N ALA A 164 11.10 2.94 20.18
CA ALA A 164 11.22 1.48 20.23
C ALA A 164 9.94 0.73 19.80
N ASP A 165 8.79 1.23 20.25
CA ASP A 165 7.46 0.66 20.03
C ASP A 165 6.53 1.76 19.49
N PHE A 166 6.06 1.60 18.25
CA PHE A 166 5.10 2.50 17.60
C PHE A 166 3.69 2.40 18.19
N GLY A 167 3.44 1.47 19.10
CA GLY A 167 2.13 1.10 19.61
C GLY A 167 1.32 0.30 18.60
N VAL A 168 0.06 0.07 18.97
CA VAL A 168 -0.95 -0.56 18.10
C VAL A 168 -2.01 0.48 17.77
N GLU A 169 -2.13 0.82 16.49
CA GLU A 169 -3.09 1.84 16.02
C GLU A 169 -3.48 1.53 14.58
N ASP A 170 -4.78 1.56 14.31
CA ASP A 170 -5.35 1.43 12.97
C ASP A 170 -5.97 2.77 12.58
N TYR A 171 -5.57 3.31 11.43
CA TYR A 171 -6.08 4.57 10.88
C TYR A 171 -6.55 4.36 9.44
N LYS A 172 -7.78 4.76 9.16
CA LYS A 172 -8.39 4.71 7.83
C LYS A 172 -8.89 6.09 7.44
N ASN A 173 -8.54 6.55 6.25
CA ASN A 173 -9.03 7.81 5.69
C ASN A 173 -9.54 7.57 4.26
N PHE A 174 -10.85 7.53 4.12
CA PHE A 174 -11.52 7.30 2.85
C PHE A 174 -12.21 8.58 2.38
N SER A 175 -11.87 9.00 1.18
CA SER A 175 -12.54 10.04 0.42
C SER A 175 -13.03 9.45 -0.91
N THR A 176 -13.87 10.19 -1.63
CA THR A 176 -14.41 9.75 -2.93
C THR A 176 -13.31 9.43 -3.94
N ASP A 177 -12.21 10.18 -3.92
CA ASP A 177 -11.14 10.07 -4.92
C ASP A 177 -9.88 9.36 -4.38
N ARG A 178 -9.80 9.06 -3.08
CA ARG A 178 -8.61 8.43 -2.45
C ARG A 178 -8.98 7.62 -1.23
N LYS A 179 -8.38 6.44 -1.11
CA LYS A 179 -8.45 5.59 0.08
C LYS A 179 -7.05 5.37 0.64
N PHE A 180 -6.82 5.85 1.86
CA PHE A 180 -5.55 5.71 2.58
C PHE A 180 -5.74 4.88 3.84
N LEU A 181 -4.77 3.98 4.08
CA LEU A 181 -4.70 3.15 5.28
C LEU A 181 -3.35 3.35 5.97
N LYS A 182 -3.36 3.24 7.29
CA LYS A 182 -2.16 3.16 8.11
C LYS A 182 -2.40 2.21 9.27
N TYR A 183 -1.60 1.17 9.34
CA TYR A 183 -1.59 0.19 10.42
C TYR A 183 -0.26 0.27 11.15
N ARG A 184 -0.31 0.40 12.47
CA ARG A 184 0.86 0.32 13.36
C ARG A 184 0.72 -0.91 14.22
N ASN A 185 1.78 -1.69 14.30
CA ASN A 185 1.87 -2.78 15.24
C ASN A 185 3.30 -2.89 15.75
N LYS A 186 3.52 -2.35 16.95
CA LYS A 186 4.78 -2.36 17.69
C LYS A 186 5.98 -1.92 16.86
N THR A 187 6.70 -2.85 16.25
CA THR A 187 7.96 -2.61 15.54
C THR A 187 7.80 -2.21 14.07
N VAL A 188 6.57 -2.24 13.52
CA VAL A 188 6.29 -1.98 12.10
C VAL A 188 5.11 -1.03 11.93
N ILE A 189 5.24 -0.09 10.99
CA ILE A 189 4.14 0.68 10.41
C ILE A 189 4.00 0.27 8.94
N LEU A 190 2.78 0.03 8.50
CA LEU A 190 2.42 -0.12 7.10
C LEU A 190 1.39 0.96 6.75
N GLU A 191 1.73 1.86 5.85
CA GLU A 191 0.80 2.85 5.31
C GLU A 191 0.73 2.79 3.80
N GLY A 192 -0.41 3.10 3.20
CA GLY A 192 -0.56 2.95 1.76
C GLY A 192 -1.88 3.45 1.20
N TYR A 193 -1.88 3.62 -0.11
CA TYR A 193 -3.06 3.99 -0.89
C TYR A 193 -3.64 2.75 -1.56
N LEU A 194 -4.94 2.59 -1.45
CA LEU A 194 -5.68 1.53 -2.14
C LEU A 194 -6.03 1.96 -3.56
N PRO A 195 -6.21 1.00 -4.50
CA PRO A 195 -6.75 1.27 -5.82
C PRO A 195 -8.12 1.97 -5.75
N VAL A 196 -8.31 3.00 -6.59
CA VAL A 196 -9.57 3.75 -6.74
C VAL A 196 -9.84 4.05 -8.22
N ILE A 197 -11.03 4.58 -8.54
CA ILE A 197 -11.36 4.99 -9.91
C ILE A 197 -10.39 6.08 -10.36
N GLY A 198 -9.87 5.97 -11.59
CA GLY A 198 -8.85 6.88 -12.14
C GLY A 198 -7.41 6.56 -11.69
N GLU A 199 -7.22 5.97 -10.50
CA GLU A 199 -5.93 5.49 -9.97
C GLU A 199 -6.05 4.02 -9.55
N ASN A 200 -6.14 3.12 -10.54
CA ASN A 200 -6.37 1.68 -10.32
C ASN A 200 -5.16 0.91 -9.77
N ARG A 201 -4.11 1.60 -9.30
CA ARG A 201 -2.88 1.03 -8.75
C ARG A 201 -2.61 1.67 -7.39
N GLY A 202 -2.50 0.84 -6.37
CA GLY A 202 -2.09 1.27 -5.04
C GLY A 202 -0.57 1.15 -4.82
N ALA A 203 -0.11 1.68 -3.70
CA ALA A 203 1.26 1.55 -3.22
C ALA A 203 1.27 1.57 -1.69
N CYS A 204 2.28 0.97 -1.07
CA CYS A 204 2.47 1.00 0.37
C CYS A 204 3.92 1.29 0.76
N LEU A 205 4.08 1.72 2.00
CA LEU A 205 5.33 2.07 2.65
C LEU A 205 5.38 1.36 4.00
N PHE A 206 6.43 0.58 4.21
CA PHE A 206 6.78 0.02 5.50
C PHE A 206 7.78 0.93 6.18
N THR A 207 7.58 1.21 7.46
CA THR A 207 8.57 1.82 8.33
C THR A 207 8.89 0.85 9.46
N PHE A 208 10.16 0.49 9.59
CA PHE A 208 10.64 -0.42 10.62
C PHE A 208 11.35 0.34 11.74
N ASN A 209 11.15 -0.15 12.96
CA ASN A 209 11.95 0.25 14.10
C ASN A 209 12.55 -0.96 14.86
N SER A 210 12.67 -2.10 14.18
CA SER A 210 13.51 -3.20 14.63
C SER A 210 14.96 -2.74 14.78
N PHE A 211 15.65 -3.20 15.83
CA PHE A 211 16.98 -2.71 16.23
C PHE A 211 17.99 -2.63 15.07
N TYR A 212 18.03 -3.65 14.22
CA TYR A 212 19.00 -3.73 13.11
C TYR A 212 18.64 -2.90 11.87
N ILE A 213 17.38 -2.48 11.73
CA ILE A 213 16.86 -1.80 10.53
C ILE A 213 16.08 -0.52 10.88
N ARG A 214 16.38 0.12 12.03
CA ARG A 214 15.66 1.31 12.49
C ARG A 214 15.64 2.44 11.46
N GLY A 215 14.48 3.03 11.28
CA GLY A 215 14.28 4.14 10.34
C GLY A 215 14.32 3.72 8.87
N THR A 216 14.40 2.42 8.58
CA THR A 216 14.34 1.90 7.21
C THR A 216 12.92 2.02 6.70
N ASN A 217 12.80 2.61 5.51
CA ASN A 217 11.55 2.70 4.77
C ASN A 217 11.62 1.83 3.51
N ILE A 218 10.64 0.96 3.32
CA ILE A 218 10.54 0.08 2.14
C ILE A 218 9.21 0.34 1.46
N SER A 219 9.25 0.80 0.20
CA SER A 219 8.04 1.04 -0.60
C SER A 219 7.78 -0.11 -1.56
N LEU A 220 6.53 -0.55 -1.65
CA LEU A 220 6.07 -1.52 -2.65
C LEU A 220 4.98 -0.90 -3.51
N GLY A 221 5.05 -1.11 -4.82
CA GLY A 221 4.01 -0.75 -5.78
C GLY A 221 2.96 -1.86 -5.92
N HIS A 222 1.95 -1.59 -6.74
CA HIS A 222 0.80 -2.47 -6.97
C HIS A 222 1.17 -3.93 -7.27
N LYS A 223 2.13 -4.14 -8.18
CA LYS A 223 2.55 -5.48 -8.57
C LYS A 223 3.22 -6.23 -7.42
N GLU A 224 4.14 -5.56 -6.72
CA GLU A 224 4.87 -6.13 -5.59
C GLU A 224 3.94 -6.47 -4.42
N ILE A 225 2.96 -5.60 -4.12
CA ILE A 225 1.91 -5.87 -3.12
C ILE A 225 1.19 -7.20 -3.44
N LEU A 226 0.70 -7.36 -4.67
CA LEU A 226 -0.03 -8.56 -5.07
C LEU A 226 0.87 -9.78 -5.21
N SER A 227 2.14 -9.61 -5.61
CA SER A 227 3.05 -10.73 -5.85
C SER A 227 3.79 -11.22 -4.62
N GLU A 228 4.00 -10.36 -3.62
CA GLU A 228 4.82 -10.68 -2.45
C GLU A 228 3.99 -10.78 -1.17
N LEU A 229 3.02 -9.88 -0.97
CA LEU A 229 2.28 -9.78 0.30
C LEU A 229 1.02 -10.65 0.32
N TYR A 230 0.33 -10.81 -0.82
CA TYR A 230 -0.88 -11.64 -0.90
C TYR A 230 -0.63 -13.16 -0.74
N PRO A 231 0.43 -13.75 -1.33
CA PRO A 231 0.65 -15.19 -1.20
C PRO A 231 0.90 -15.62 0.25
N GLY A 232 0.05 -16.50 0.77
CA GLY A 232 0.09 -16.95 2.17
C GLY A 232 -0.47 -15.94 3.17
N ASN A 233 -1.19 -14.91 2.73
CA ASN A 233 -1.87 -13.98 3.62
C ASN A 233 -2.83 -14.72 4.57
N ASN A 234 -2.92 -14.28 5.83
CA ASN A 234 -3.69 -14.90 6.91
C ASN A 234 -3.31 -16.36 7.26
N THR A 235 -2.18 -16.90 6.80
CA THR A 235 -1.73 -18.24 7.22
C THR A 235 -0.81 -18.16 8.44
N PRO A 236 -0.78 -19.19 9.30
CA PRO A 236 0.24 -19.33 10.33
C PRO A 236 1.66 -19.24 9.76
N ILE A 237 2.61 -18.70 10.55
CA ILE A 237 4.02 -18.57 10.14
C ILE A 237 4.64 -19.96 9.91
N ASP A 238 4.35 -20.92 10.80
CA ASP A 238 4.86 -22.30 10.73
C ASP A 238 4.37 -23.09 9.51
N PHE A 239 3.43 -22.55 8.73
CA PHE A 239 3.02 -23.17 7.48
C PHE A 239 3.96 -22.85 6.32
N ASP A 240 4.91 -21.92 6.47
CA ASP A 240 5.87 -21.54 5.42
C ASP A 240 5.19 -21.19 4.08
N MET A 241 4.04 -20.51 4.14
CA MET A 241 3.25 -20.14 2.95
C MET A 241 3.39 -18.66 2.57
N ARG A 242 3.86 -17.82 3.49
CA ARG A 242 4.02 -16.38 3.31
C ARG A 242 5.27 -16.10 2.48
N GLN A 243 5.10 -15.66 1.24
CA GLN A 243 6.19 -15.56 0.27
C GLN A 243 7.32 -14.59 0.69
N TYR A 244 6.99 -13.54 1.45
CA TYR A 244 7.98 -12.59 1.97
C TYR A 244 8.84 -13.16 3.12
N ILE A 245 8.50 -14.33 3.68
CA ILE A 245 9.33 -15.06 4.64
C ILE A 245 10.17 -16.08 3.86
N VAL A 246 11.45 -15.80 3.68
CA VAL A 246 12.32 -16.55 2.78
C VAL A 246 12.90 -17.80 3.44
N ALA A 247 13.29 -17.69 4.71
CA ALA A 247 13.89 -18.79 5.45
C ALA A 247 13.77 -18.58 6.96
N LYS A 248 13.67 -19.67 7.70
CA LYS A 248 13.88 -19.72 9.15
C LYS A 248 15.35 -20.02 9.43
N LEU A 249 16.04 -19.15 10.17
CA LEU A 249 17.45 -19.34 10.54
C LEU A 249 17.58 -20.20 11.79
N ASP A 250 16.76 -19.90 12.80
CA ASP A 250 16.64 -20.64 14.05
C ASP A 250 15.21 -20.48 14.61
N GLU A 251 14.96 -20.92 15.84
CA GLU A 251 13.63 -20.83 16.46
C GLU A 251 13.08 -19.40 16.56
N ASN A 252 13.96 -18.40 16.69
CA ASN A 252 13.59 -17.03 16.93
C ASN A 252 13.93 -16.07 15.78
N ASN A 253 14.71 -16.46 14.77
CA ASN A 253 15.16 -15.57 13.70
C ASN A 253 14.71 -16.03 12.31
N TYR A 254 14.19 -15.09 11.53
CA TYR A 254 13.68 -15.30 10.18
C TYR A 254 14.31 -14.32 9.21
N ILE A 255 14.56 -14.77 7.98
CA ILE A 255 14.91 -13.91 6.85
C ILE A 255 13.62 -13.47 6.16
N VAL A 256 13.42 -12.16 6.11
CA VAL A 256 12.31 -11.52 5.40
C VAL A 256 12.84 -10.79 4.18
N GLN A 257 12.08 -10.84 3.08
CA GLN A 257 12.34 -10.07 1.88
C GLN A 257 11.10 -9.26 1.49
N LEU A 258 11.27 -7.95 1.35
CA LEU A 258 10.26 -7.02 0.84
C LEU A 258 10.89 -6.23 -0.32
N GLY A 259 10.34 -6.39 -1.51
CA GLY A 259 10.92 -5.91 -2.76
C GLY A 259 12.36 -6.43 -2.92
N ASN A 260 13.30 -5.51 -3.11
CA ASN A 260 14.73 -5.83 -3.24
C ASN A 260 15.50 -5.82 -1.91
N SER A 261 14.81 -5.66 -0.78
CA SER A 261 15.43 -5.55 0.54
C SER A 261 15.26 -6.87 1.31
N LYS A 262 16.37 -7.42 1.80
CA LYS A 262 16.41 -8.63 2.62
C LYS A 262 17.06 -8.34 3.96
N PHE A 263 16.42 -8.77 5.04
CA PHE A 263 16.85 -8.50 6.41
C PHE A 263 16.32 -9.56 7.37
N ASN A 264 16.87 -9.57 8.58
CA ASN A 264 16.47 -10.51 9.62
C ASN A 264 15.47 -9.86 10.56
N LEU A 265 14.45 -10.62 10.96
CA LEU A 265 13.50 -10.25 12.00
C LEU A 265 13.39 -11.39 13.01
N SER A 266 13.16 -11.03 14.28
CA SER A 266 12.79 -11.98 15.31
C SER A 266 11.36 -12.52 15.10
N TYR A 267 11.00 -13.63 15.75
CA TYR A 267 9.66 -14.21 15.65
C TYR A 267 8.56 -13.19 16.01
N GLU A 268 8.74 -12.43 17.09
CA GLU A 268 7.78 -11.40 17.49
C GLU A 268 7.64 -10.30 16.42
N GLU A 269 8.75 -9.87 15.81
CA GLU A 269 8.72 -8.86 14.76
C GLU A 269 8.08 -9.37 13.48
N VAL A 270 8.26 -10.66 13.14
CA VAL A 270 7.54 -11.31 12.03
C VAL A 270 6.05 -11.36 12.33
N VAL A 271 5.63 -11.69 13.56
CA VAL A 271 4.21 -11.65 13.96
C VAL A 271 3.64 -10.24 13.81
N ASN A 272 4.38 -9.22 14.24
CA ASN A 272 3.97 -7.82 14.07
C ASN A 272 3.79 -7.45 12.59
N LEU A 273 4.76 -7.83 11.75
CA LEU A 273 4.75 -7.63 10.30
C LEU A 273 3.57 -8.34 9.62
N CYS A 274 3.36 -9.63 9.91
CA CYS A 274 2.25 -10.42 9.38
C CYS A 274 0.91 -9.78 9.71
N THR A 275 0.74 -9.27 10.95
CA THR A 275 -0.51 -8.65 11.39
C THR A 275 -0.86 -7.40 10.57
N VAL A 276 0.11 -6.52 10.29
CA VAL A 276 -0.16 -5.31 9.49
C VAL A 276 -0.38 -5.63 8.02
N ILE A 277 0.32 -6.63 7.47
CA ILE A 277 0.14 -7.12 6.10
C ILE A 277 -1.24 -7.75 5.93
N ASP A 278 -1.65 -8.64 6.84
CA ASP A 278 -2.93 -9.35 6.80
C ASP A 278 -4.11 -8.39 6.75
N LYS A 279 -4.08 -7.35 7.61
CA LYS A 279 -5.08 -6.27 7.60
C LYS A 279 -5.04 -5.46 6.31
N PHE A 280 -3.86 -5.09 5.82
CA PHE A 280 -3.74 -4.27 4.63
C PHE A 280 -4.18 -5.00 3.36
N ILE A 281 -3.76 -6.25 3.16
CA ILE A 281 -4.11 -7.03 1.97
C ILE A 281 -5.60 -7.34 1.92
N SER A 282 -6.23 -7.61 3.06
CA SER A 282 -7.68 -7.83 3.11
C SER A 282 -8.45 -6.61 2.55
N GLU A 283 -8.08 -5.40 2.95
CA GLU A 283 -8.69 -4.15 2.44
C GLU A 283 -8.26 -3.84 1.00
N TYR A 284 -7.05 -4.21 0.60
CA TYR A 284 -6.54 -3.99 -0.74
C TYR A 284 -7.30 -4.83 -1.78
N ILE A 285 -7.53 -6.10 -1.48
CA ILE A 285 -8.33 -7.00 -2.32
C ILE A 285 -9.78 -6.52 -2.40
N GLU A 286 -10.34 -6.07 -1.28
CA GLU A 286 -11.71 -5.53 -1.28
C GLU A 286 -11.82 -4.26 -2.14
N ALA A 287 -10.83 -3.36 -2.06
CA ALA A 287 -10.80 -2.17 -2.92
C ALA A 287 -10.74 -2.52 -4.41
N ILE A 288 -10.01 -3.58 -4.80
CA ILE A 288 -10.03 -4.05 -6.19
C ILE A 288 -11.41 -4.60 -6.55
N LYS A 289 -12.03 -5.42 -5.70
CA LYS A 289 -13.38 -5.98 -5.94
C LYS A 289 -14.43 -4.87 -6.10
N GLU A 290 -14.39 -3.85 -5.25
CA GLU A 290 -15.25 -2.68 -5.35
C GLU A 290 -15.08 -1.96 -6.69
N LEU A 291 -13.84 -1.82 -7.19
CA LEU A 291 -13.61 -1.26 -8.52
C LEU A 291 -14.27 -2.12 -9.60
N GLU A 292 -14.07 -3.43 -9.55
CA GLU A 292 -14.68 -4.34 -10.55
C GLU A 292 -16.21 -4.29 -10.55
N ASP A 293 -16.82 -4.06 -9.38
CA ASP A 293 -18.26 -3.86 -9.25
C ASP A 293 -18.73 -2.55 -9.87
N ILE A 294 -17.99 -1.44 -9.66
CA ILE A 294 -18.35 -0.14 -10.21
C ILE A 294 -18.28 -0.14 -11.74
N ILE A 295 -17.25 -0.76 -12.33
CA ILE A 295 -17.08 -0.83 -13.79
C ILE A 295 -17.65 -2.11 -14.41
N ASP A 296 -18.33 -2.94 -13.63
CA ASP A 296 -18.96 -4.21 -14.01
C ASP A 296 -18.06 -5.03 -14.95
N CYS A 297 -16.87 -5.38 -14.44
CA CYS A 297 -15.82 -6.00 -15.23
C CYS A 297 -15.43 -7.41 -14.78
N LYS A 298 -16.06 -7.99 -13.75
CA LYS A 298 -15.71 -9.31 -13.16
C LYS A 298 -15.52 -10.44 -14.18
N ASP A 299 -16.26 -10.43 -15.28
CA ASP A 299 -16.15 -11.46 -16.32
C ASP A 299 -14.99 -11.24 -17.33
N PHE A 300 -14.32 -10.10 -17.29
CA PHE A 300 -13.41 -9.64 -18.35
C PHE A 300 -11.96 -9.47 -17.88
N ILE A 301 -11.02 -9.93 -18.69
CA ILE A 301 -9.59 -9.88 -18.35
C ILE A 301 -9.00 -8.50 -18.69
N PRO A 302 -8.31 -7.83 -17.75
CA PRO A 302 -7.59 -6.60 -18.04
C PRO A 302 -6.44 -6.84 -19.03
N ASN A 303 -6.02 -5.82 -19.77
CA ASN A 303 -4.87 -5.92 -20.65
C ASN A 303 -3.58 -5.97 -19.81
N TYR A 304 -2.74 -6.96 -20.07
CA TYR A 304 -1.44 -7.15 -19.41
C TYR A 304 -0.55 -5.90 -19.44
N TYR A 305 -0.53 -5.18 -20.56
CA TYR A 305 0.29 -3.96 -20.70
C TYR A 305 -0.36 -2.73 -20.04
N ASN A 306 -1.69 -2.72 -19.91
CA ASN A 306 -2.43 -1.63 -19.30
C ASN A 306 -3.71 -2.13 -18.63
N SER A 307 -3.66 -2.25 -17.29
CA SER A 307 -4.76 -2.74 -16.45
C SER A 307 -5.98 -1.81 -16.40
N SER A 308 -5.94 -0.62 -17.02
CA SER A 308 -7.13 0.23 -17.19
C SER A 308 -7.97 -0.12 -18.43
N LYS A 309 -7.50 -1.07 -19.26
CA LYS A 309 -8.20 -1.54 -20.47
C LYS A 309 -8.63 -2.99 -20.30
N TYR A 310 -9.81 -3.36 -20.82
CA TYR A 310 -10.37 -4.70 -20.66
C TYR A 310 -10.67 -5.34 -22.01
N HIS A 311 -10.34 -6.63 -22.15
CA HIS A 311 -10.67 -7.41 -23.35
C HIS A 311 -12.17 -7.66 -23.41
N LEU A 312 -12.84 -7.21 -24.48
CA LEU A 312 -14.26 -7.45 -24.71
C LEU A 312 -14.45 -8.73 -25.53
N ILE A 313 -13.94 -8.73 -26.76
CA ILE A 313 -14.08 -9.82 -27.73
C ILE A 313 -12.91 -9.78 -28.74
N LYS A 314 -12.60 -10.91 -29.35
CA LYS A 314 -11.64 -11.04 -30.45
C LYS A 314 -12.40 -11.23 -31.76
N VAL A 315 -12.10 -10.43 -32.79
CA VAL A 315 -12.81 -10.45 -34.09
C VAL A 315 -11.83 -10.52 -35.25
N ASP A 316 -12.29 -11.03 -36.39
CA ASP A 316 -11.55 -11.00 -37.66
C ASP A 316 -11.29 -9.54 -38.10
N MET A 317 -10.11 -9.26 -38.64
CA MET A 317 -9.70 -7.92 -39.09
C MET A 317 -10.64 -7.34 -40.15
N ASN A 318 -11.19 -8.15 -41.05
CA ASN A 318 -12.15 -7.67 -42.05
C ASN A 318 -13.46 -7.26 -41.39
N LEU A 319 -13.90 -7.97 -40.36
CA LEU A 319 -15.07 -7.56 -39.58
C LEU A 319 -14.78 -6.26 -38.83
N TRP A 320 -13.60 -6.11 -38.23
CA TRP A 320 -13.21 -4.86 -37.58
C TRP A 320 -13.21 -3.67 -38.54
N ASN A 321 -12.64 -3.83 -39.74
CA ASN A 321 -12.65 -2.78 -40.77
C ASN A 321 -14.07 -2.37 -41.15
N LYS A 322 -15.00 -3.32 -41.27
CA LYS A 322 -16.42 -3.04 -41.53
C LYS A 322 -17.10 -2.28 -40.39
N ILE A 323 -16.74 -2.56 -39.14
CA ILE A 323 -17.24 -1.80 -37.98
C ILE A 323 -16.76 -0.35 -38.06
N LEU A 324 -15.50 -0.13 -38.40
CA LEU A 324 -14.93 1.22 -38.57
C LEU A 324 -15.56 1.97 -39.76
N GLU A 325 -15.80 1.29 -40.88
CA GLU A 325 -16.53 1.87 -42.02
C GLU A 325 -17.95 2.28 -41.62
N PHE A 326 -18.69 1.38 -40.97
CA PHE A 326 -20.02 1.67 -40.45
C PHE A 326 -20.04 2.88 -39.51
N SER A 327 -19.03 3.00 -38.64
CA SER A 327 -18.85 4.13 -37.74
C SER A 327 -18.61 5.46 -38.47
N ARG A 328 -17.85 5.47 -39.57
CA ARG A 328 -17.58 6.68 -40.37
C ARG A 328 -18.78 7.15 -41.18
N GLU A 329 -19.58 6.20 -41.66
CA GLU A 329 -20.85 6.47 -42.35
C GLU A 329 -21.87 7.07 -41.39
N HIS A 330 -21.93 6.56 -40.17
CA HIS A 330 -22.83 7.00 -39.11
C HIS A 330 -22.16 7.93 -38.10
N ASP A 331 -21.36 8.88 -38.59
CA ASP A 331 -20.78 9.90 -37.74
C ASP A 331 -21.86 10.84 -37.17
N TYR A 332 -21.76 11.22 -35.89
CA TYR A 332 -22.78 12.02 -35.20
C TYR A 332 -23.03 13.40 -35.84
N GLU A 333 -22.11 13.91 -36.66
CA GLU A 333 -22.27 15.18 -37.38
C GLU A 333 -22.97 15.02 -38.74
N LYS A 334 -23.02 13.79 -39.29
CA LYS A 334 -23.48 13.53 -40.66
C LYS A 334 -24.96 13.14 -40.78
N GLY A 335 -25.66 12.93 -39.67
CA GLY A 335 -27.07 12.56 -39.69
C GLY A 335 -27.71 12.44 -38.32
N SER A 336 -28.94 11.95 -38.29
CA SER A 336 -29.81 11.90 -37.10
C SER A 336 -30.47 10.54 -36.85
N SER A 337 -30.06 9.50 -37.58
CA SER A 337 -30.55 8.14 -37.30
C SER A 337 -30.04 7.65 -35.94
N LYS A 338 -30.68 6.62 -35.37
CA LYS A 338 -30.24 6.03 -34.09
C LYS A 338 -28.79 5.55 -34.05
N TRP A 339 -28.15 5.38 -35.21
CA TRP A 339 -26.77 4.94 -35.35
C TRP A 339 -25.78 6.10 -35.54
N HIS A 340 -26.25 7.33 -35.80
CA HIS A 340 -25.41 8.53 -35.89
C HIS A 340 -24.95 8.99 -34.50
N ILE A 341 -24.24 8.09 -33.83
CA ILE A 341 -23.77 8.20 -32.45
C ILE A 341 -22.25 7.97 -32.38
N PHE A 342 -21.55 7.96 -33.50
CA PHE A 342 -20.12 7.73 -33.55
C PHE A 342 -19.34 9.02 -33.72
N ASP A 343 -18.31 9.19 -32.90
CA ASP A 343 -17.24 10.16 -33.16
C ASP A 343 -16.19 9.46 -34.03
N ALA A 344 -16.26 9.66 -35.34
CA ALA A 344 -15.35 9.00 -36.28
C ALA A 344 -13.97 9.67 -36.38
N SER A 345 -13.65 10.60 -35.47
CA SER A 345 -12.30 11.16 -35.37
C SER A 345 -11.34 10.10 -34.81
N GLY A 346 -10.15 9.94 -35.42
CA GLY A 346 -9.13 9.00 -34.95
C GLY A 346 -9.11 7.68 -35.70
N ASN A 347 -7.90 7.14 -35.85
CA ASN A 347 -7.67 5.89 -36.57
C ASN A 347 -7.75 4.69 -35.60
N ASN A 348 -8.32 3.59 -36.08
CA ASN A 348 -8.38 2.29 -35.38
C ASN A 348 -9.00 2.35 -33.97
N MET A 349 -10.00 3.20 -33.78
CA MET A 349 -10.79 3.27 -32.57
C MET A 349 -12.26 3.47 -32.90
N LEU A 350 -13.13 2.87 -32.10
CA LEU A 350 -14.58 3.09 -32.16
C LEU A 350 -14.96 3.94 -30.96
N LYS A 351 -15.53 5.12 -31.20
CA LYS A 351 -15.95 6.04 -30.14
C LYS A 351 -17.43 6.33 -30.25
N VAL A 352 -18.17 6.02 -29.20
CA VAL A 352 -19.60 6.34 -29.10
C VAL A 352 -19.75 7.68 -28.39
N TYR A 353 -20.43 8.62 -29.05
CA TYR A 353 -20.64 9.98 -28.59
C TYR A 353 -22.10 10.40 -28.77
N ILE A 354 -22.71 10.90 -27.69
CA ILE A 354 -24.06 11.44 -27.68
C ILE A 354 -23.98 12.96 -27.73
N LYS A 355 -24.40 13.55 -28.85
CA LYS A 355 -24.32 15.01 -29.11
C LYS A 355 -25.23 15.84 -28.21
N GLU A 356 -26.46 15.38 -28.03
CA GLU A 356 -27.48 16.00 -27.19
C GLU A 356 -28.03 14.95 -26.24
N GLY A 357 -28.08 15.27 -24.96
CA GLY A 357 -28.62 14.35 -23.94
C GLY A 357 -30.11 14.10 -24.16
N ASN A 358 -30.56 12.91 -23.79
CA ASN A 358 -31.97 12.51 -23.82
C ASN A 358 -32.34 11.75 -22.54
N GLU A 359 -33.57 11.25 -22.43
CA GLU A 359 -34.05 10.52 -21.25
C GLU A 359 -33.17 9.29 -20.89
N ASN A 360 -32.53 8.70 -21.90
CA ASN A 360 -31.73 7.48 -21.79
C ASN A 360 -30.22 7.76 -21.60
N TYR A 361 -29.70 8.88 -22.11
CA TYR A 361 -28.27 9.17 -22.15
C TYR A 361 -27.93 10.64 -21.88
N ASN A 362 -26.94 10.89 -21.03
CA ASN A 362 -26.35 12.22 -20.89
C ASN A 362 -25.49 12.58 -22.11
N LYS A 363 -25.23 13.86 -22.34
CA LYS A 363 -24.32 14.30 -23.41
C LYS A 363 -22.87 13.83 -23.13
N GLY A 364 -22.12 13.46 -24.17
CA GLY A 364 -20.71 13.11 -24.07
C GLY A 364 -20.36 11.72 -24.62
N HIS A 365 -19.09 11.31 -24.46
CA HIS A 365 -18.63 9.97 -24.82
C HIS A 365 -19.26 8.91 -23.90
N LYS A 366 -19.62 7.75 -24.48
CA LYS A 366 -20.23 6.63 -23.79
C LYS A 366 -19.32 5.43 -23.67
N CYS A 367 -18.55 5.16 -24.71
CA CYS A 367 -17.48 4.18 -24.66
C CYS A 367 -16.46 4.47 -25.76
N ILE A 368 -15.24 4.04 -25.50
CA ILE A 368 -14.15 4.05 -26.45
C ILE A 368 -13.61 2.62 -26.52
N ILE A 369 -13.52 2.08 -27.73
CA ILE A 369 -13.03 0.73 -27.98
C ILE A 369 -11.81 0.81 -28.90
N HIS A 370 -10.70 0.21 -28.49
CA HIS A 370 -9.48 0.12 -29.28
C HIS A 370 -9.24 -1.28 -29.81
N SER A 371 -8.67 -1.38 -31.00
CA SER A 371 -8.09 -2.65 -31.45
C SER A 371 -6.71 -2.87 -30.84
N PHE A 372 -6.41 -4.10 -30.45
CA PHE A 372 -5.11 -4.57 -29.98
C PHE A 372 -4.75 -5.88 -30.70
N ILE A 373 -3.51 -5.99 -31.19
CA ILE A 373 -2.99 -7.23 -31.77
C ILE A 373 -1.91 -7.74 -30.82
N GLU A 374 -2.14 -8.94 -30.30
CA GLU A 374 -1.35 -9.59 -29.26
C GLU A 374 0.11 -9.82 -29.69
N ASP A 375 0.32 -10.14 -30.97
CA ASP A 375 1.62 -10.50 -31.53
C ASP A 375 2.02 -9.60 -32.71
N HIS A 376 2.18 -8.28 -32.49
CA HIS A 376 2.61 -7.35 -33.54
C HIS A 376 3.96 -7.73 -34.20
N TYR A 377 4.80 -8.49 -33.51
CA TYR A 377 6.14 -8.90 -33.97
C TYR A 377 6.20 -10.35 -34.48
N SER A 378 5.08 -11.05 -34.56
CA SER A 378 5.06 -12.39 -35.16
C SER A 378 5.29 -12.30 -36.67
N TRP A 379 6.09 -13.23 -37.21
CA TRP A 379 6.33 -13.39 -38.64
C TRP A 379 5.04 -13.68 -39.43
N THR A 380 4.00 -14.14 -38.74
CA THR A 380 2.63 -14.28 -39.26
C THR A 380 1.69 -13.47 -38.38
N PRO A 381 1.44 -12.19 -38.71
CA PRO A 381 0.48 -11.36 -37.99
C PRO A 381 -0.88 -12.07 -37.95
N SER A 382 -1.54 -12.04 -36.80
CA SER A 382 -2.87 -12.63 -36.67
C SER A 382 -3.88 -11.86 -37.53
N ASP A 383 -4.75 -12.57 -38.26
CA ASP A 383 -5.93 -11.98 -38.91
C ASP A 383 -7.01 -11.55 -37.92
N TYR A 384 -6.74 -11.62 -36.61
CA TYR A 384 -7.66 -11.29 -35.54
C TYR A 384 -7.14 -10.13 -34.69
N VAL A 385 -8.08 -9.30 -34.24
CA VAL A 385 -7.84 -8.19 -33.31
C VAL A 385 -8.69 -8.36 -32.07
N TRP A 386 -8.10 -8.06 -30.92
CA TRP A 386 -8.84 -7.86 -29.68
C TRP A 386 -9.47 -6.47 -29.68
N LEU A 387 -10.74 -6.40 -29.28
CA LEU A 387 -11.42 -5.15 -29.00
C LEU A 387 -11.35 -4.88 -27.51
N LEU A 388 -10.68 -3.79 -27.13
CA LEU A 388 -10.44 -3.40 -25.75
C LEU A 388 -11.34 -2.23 -25.35
N TRP A 389 -12.08 -2.38 -24.25
CA TRP A 389 -12.74 -1.26 -23.59
C TRP A 389 -11.69 -0.33 -22.98
N ASN A 390 -11.86 0.98 -23.16
CA ASN A 390 -10.82 1.95 -22.83
C ASN A 390 -11.10 2.80 -21.58
N ASP A 391 -10.05 2.80 -20.77
CA ASP A 391 -9.59 3.70 -19.71
C ASP A 391 -10.59 4.22 -18.68
N MET A 392 -10.42 3.68 -17.49
CA MET A 392 -11.07 4.01 -16.22
C MET A 392 -10.86 5.48 -15.76
N SER A 393 -10.01 6.25 -16.44
CA SER A 393 -9.73 7.66 -16.14
C SER A 393 -10.62 8.66 -16.89
N PHE A 394 -11.35 8.23 -17.93
CA PHE A 394 -12.15 9.14 -18.76
C PHE A 394 -13.41 9.67 -18.07
N SER A 395 -13.93 8.94 -17.10
CA SER A 395 -15.12 9.32 -16.34
C SER A 395 -14.96 9.01 -14.86
N LYS A 396 -15.59 9.84 -14.03
CA LYS A 396 -15.80 9.53 -12.60
C LYS A 396 -17.12 8.79 -12.37
N GLU A 397 -18.04 8.83 -13.33
CA GLU A 397 -19.37 8.25 -13.25
C GLU A 397 -19.55 7.18 -14.33
N TYR A 398 -19.88 5.97 -13.89
CA TYR A 398 -20.09 4.81 -14.75
C TYR A 398 -21.53 4.35 -14.66
N GLY A 399 -22.11 4.00 -15.80
CA GLY A 399 -23.47 3.51 -15.88
C GLY A 399 -24.13 3.80 -17.23
N PHE A 400 -25.40 3.42 -17.33
CA PHE A 400 -26.13 3.44 -18.60
C PHE A 400 -26.29 4.86 -19.18
N LYS A 401 -26.50 5.86 -18.31
CA LYS A 401 -26.66 7.26 -18.70
C LYS A 401 -25.34 7.96 -19.01
N ASP A 402 -24.28 7.60 -18.30
CA ASP A 402 -22.96 8.25 -18.34
C ASP A 402 -21.98 7.44 -19.18
N TYR A 403 -20.80 7.09 -18.66
CA TYR A 403 -19.85 6.25 -19.36
C TYR A 403 -20.19 4.77 -19.13
N TRP A 404 -20.37 4.01 -20.20
CA TRP A 404 -20.80 2.62 -20.13
C TRP A 404 -19.76 1.74 -19.45
N THR A 405 -20.24 0.86 -18.58
CA THR A 405 -19.42 -0.18 -17.94
C THR A 405 -18.85 -1.16 -18.98
N VAL A 406 -17.90 -2.01 -18.57
CA VAL A 406 -17.30 -3.02 -19.45
C VAL A 406 -18.39 -3.98 -19.94
N LYS A 407 -19.22 -4.50 -19.04
CA LYS A 407 -20.35 -5.39 -19.38
C LYS A 407 -21.39 -4.72 -20.27
N GLN A 408 -21.75 -3.46 -20.01
CA GLN A 408 -22.70 -2.72 -20.85
C GLN A 408 -22.17 -2.56 -22.27
N THR A 409 -20.90 -2.18 -22.41
CA THR A 409 -20.25 -2.04 -23.71
C THR A 409 -20.19 -3.37 -24.45
N TYR A 410 -19.82 -4.46 -23.77
CA TYR A 410 -19.84 -5.82 -24.33
C TYR A 410 -21.25 -6.21 -24.82
N ASN A 411 -22.28 -5.98 -24.01
CA ASN A 411 -23.66 -6.33 -24.36
C ASN A 411 -24.15 -5.54 -25.57
N TRP A 412 -23.91 -4.23 -25.62
CA TRP A 412 -24.27 -3.39 -26.76
C TRP A 412 -23.50 -3.81 -28.03
N LEU A 413 -22.19 -4.06 -27.90
CA LEU A 413 -21.34 -4.49 -29.01
C LEU A 413 -21.84 -5.82 -29.61
N THR A 414 -22.09 -6.82 -28.78
CA THR A 414 -22.43 -8.18 -29.22
C THR A 414 -23.90 -8.36 -29.61
N ARG A 415 -24.83 -7.65 -28.96
CA ARG A 415 -26.28 -7.81 -29.17
C ARG A 415 -26.88 -6.79 -30.12
N GLU A 416 -26.24 -5.65 -30.32
CA GLU A 416 -26.78 -4.56 -31.16
C GLU A 416 -25.88 -4.24 -32.34
N LEU A 417 -24.63 -3.83 -32.10
CA LEU A 417 -23.74 -3.35 -33.17
C LEU A 417 -23.32 -4.46 -34.13
N LEU A 418 -22.72 -5.55 -33.63
CA LEU A 418 -22.24 -6.64 -34.47
C LEU A 418 -23.35 -7.24 -35.36
N PRO A 419 -24.56 -7.57 -34.84
CA PRO A 419 -25.65 -8.05 -35.68
C PRO A 419 -26.03 -7.09 -36.80
N LYS A 420 -26.06 -5.78 -36.50
CA LYS A 420 -26.40 -4.76 -37.48
C LYS A 420 -25.35 -4.68 -38.60
N VAL A 421 -24.08 -4.58 -38.23
CA VAL A 421 -22.96 -4.49 -39.19
C VAL A 421 -22.89 -5.75 -40.07
N ILE A 422 -23.07 -6.94 -39.49
CA ILE A 422 -23.04 -8.21 -40.23
C ILE A 422 -24.24 -8.32 -41.19
N GLN A 423 -25.44 -7.90 -40.77
CA GLN A 423 -26.64 -7.94 -41.61
C GLN A 423 -26.54 -7.01 -42.83
N GLU A 424 -26.03 -5.79 -42.66
CA GLU A 424 -25.84 -4.86 -43.77
C GLU A 424 -24.76 -5.34 -44.75
N ASN A 425 -23.64 -5.85 -44.23
CA ASN A 425 -22.56 -6.36 -45.08
C ASN A 425 -22.90 -7.67 -45.80
N SER A 426 -23.78 -8.51 -45.23
CA SER A 426 -24.25 -9.74 -45.89
C SER A 426 -25.29 -9.48 -46.96
N SER A 427 -26.14 -8.45 -46.79
CA SER A 427 -27.17 -8.07 -47.78
C SER A 427 -26.58 -7.37 -49.01
N ILE A 428 -25.49 -6.61 -48.88
CA ILE A 428 -24.81 -5.92 -50.00
C ILE A 428 -24.25 -6.91 -51.04
N LYS A 429 -23.83 -8.13 -50.65
CA LYS A 429 -23.35 -9.17 -51.60
C LYS A 429 -24.42 -9.71 -52.56
N THR A 430 -25.70 -9.38 -52.36
CA THR A 430 -26.81 -9.85 -53.22
C THR A 430 -27.30 -8.81 -54.25
N LYS A 431 -26.71 -7.61 -54.30
CA LYS A 431 -27.05 -6.56 -55.29
C LYS A 431 -26.28 -6.70 -56.62
N GLY A 432 -25.88 -7.92 -57.00
CA GLY A 432 -25.30 -8.24 -58.30
C GLY A 432 -26.26 -9.09 -59.14
N PHE A 433 -26.87 -8.46 -60.15
CA PHE A 433 -27.51 -9.03 -61.35
C PHE A 433 -28.40 -10.29 -61.21
N PHE A 434 -29.72 -10.07 -61.34
CA PHE A 434 -30.75 -11.04 -61.74
C PHE A 434 -30.59 -12.50 -61.29
N LYS A 435 -31.26 -12.87 -60.18
CA LYS A 435 -31.90 -14.18 -60.04
C LYS A 435 -33.05 -14.12 -59.03
N LYS A 436 -34.28 -14.28 -59.52
CA LYS A 436 -35.44 -14.70 -58.72
C LYS A 436 -35.10 -16.06 -58.10
N GLY A 437 -35.14 -16.18 -56.78
CA GLY A 437 -35.12 -17.49 -56.12
C GLY A 437 -34.58 -17.50 -54.70
N LYS A 438 -35.52 -17.65 -53.75
CA LYS A 438 -35.35 -18.06 -52.34
C LYS A 438 -34.54 -17.12 -51.44
N HIS A 439 -35.29 -16.37 -50.61
CA HIS A 439 -34.82 -15.97 -49.28
C HIS A 439 -34.32 -17.22 -48.54
N ARG A 440 -33.01 -17.49 -48.59
CA ARG A 440 -32.38 -18.40 -47.63
C ARG A 440 -32.35 -17.66 -46.30
N ASN A 441 -33.32 -17.96 -45.46
CA ASN A 441 -33.34 -17.58 -44.04
C ASN A 441 -32.29 -18.42 -43.30
N THR A 442 -31.00 -18.20 -43.59
CA THR A 442 -29.92 -18.75 -42.78
C THR A 442 -29.89 -17.95 -41.49
N LYS A 443 -30.35 -18.53 -40.38
CA LYS A 443 -30.19 -17.94 -39.04
C LYS A 443 -28.70 -17.65 -38.83
N ILE A 444 -28.31 -16.38 -38.81
CA ILE A 444 -26.92 -15.98 -38.57
C ILE A 444 -26.67 -16.14 -37.07
N HIS A 445 -25.78 -17.07 -36.70
CA HIS A 445 -25.32 -17.24 -35.34
C HIS A 445 -24.16 -16.25 -35.09
N ILE A 446 -24.46 -15.14 -34.40
CA ILE A 446 -23.51 -14.04 -34.16
C ILE A 446 -22.29 -14.50 -33.36
N SER A 447 -22.45 -15.49 -32.49
CA SER A 447 -21.35 -16.14 -31.74
C SER A 447 -20.25 -16.75 -32.61
N ASN A 448 -20.50 -16.96 -33.91
CA ASN A 448 -19.49 -17.50 -34.82
C ASN A 448 -18.54 -16.42 -35.37
N TYR A 449 -18.79 -15.13 -35.09
CA TYR A 449 -18.04 -14.00 -35.64
C TYR A 449 -17.05 -13.38 -34.66
N TYR A 450 -17.03 -13.86 -33.42
CA TYR A 450 -16.10 -13.40 -32.40
C TYR A 450 -15.74 -14.53 -31.44
N PHE A 451 -14.61 -14.37 -30.76
CA PHE A 451 -14.18 -15.22 -29.66
C PHE A 451 -14.18 -14.42 -28.36
N GLU A 452 -14.54 -15.09 -27.27
CA GLU A 452 -14.45 -14.53 -25.92
C GLU A 452 -13.11 -14.89 -25.28
N GLY A 453 -12.73 -14.14 -24.25
CA GLY A 453 -11.55 -14.43 -23.45
C GLY A 453 -11.75 -15.61 -22.50
N GLU A 454 -10.72 -15.88 -21.68
CA GLU A 454 -10.85 -16.89 -20.64
C GLU A 454 -11.85 -16.45 -19.55
N VAL A 455 -12.55 -17.41 -18.97
CA VAL A 455 -13.43 -17.18 -17.83
C VAL A 455 -12.59 -16.99 -16.57
N ARG A 456 -12.65 -15.81 -15.98
CA ARG A 456 -11.91 -15.48 -14.74
C ARG A 456 -12.75 -15.48 -13.47
N TYR A 457 -14.08 -15.44 -13.59
CA TYR A 457 -15.00 -15.29 -12.48
C TYR A 457 -16.20 -16.22 -12.63
N PHE A 458 -16.64 -16.79 -11.51
CA PHE A 458 -17.87 -17.56 -11.40
C PHE A 458 -18.76 -17.01 -10.30
N SER A 459 -20.04 -16.80 -10.61
CA SER A 459 -21.07 -16.57 -9.60
C SER A 459 -22.01 -17.76 -9.55
N SER A 460 -22.21 -18.28 -8.35
CA SER A 460 -23.11 -19.40 -8.07
C SER A 460 -24.54 -19.13 -8.52
N SER A 461 -24.99 -17.86 -8.54
CA SER A 461 -26.33 -17.47 -8.97
C SER A 461 -26.60 -17.69 -10.47
N TYR A 462 -25.56 -17.72 -11.30
CA TYR A 462 -25.68 -17.91 -12.76
C TYR A 462 -25.53 -19.37 -13.20
N ILE A 463 -25.26 -20.29 -12.26
CA ILE A 463 -25.11 -21.72 -12.53
C ILE A 463 -26.47 -22.39 -12.30
N VAL A 464 -27.18 -22.61 -13.40
CA VAL A 464 -28.57 -23.10 -13.39
C VAL A 464 -28.73 -24.46 -14.05
N ASN A 465 -27.67 -25.03 -14.63
CA ASN A 465 -27.71 -26.35 -15.25
C ASN A 465 -26.43 -27.16 -15.02
N ALA A 466 -26.54 -28.48 -15.21
CA ALA A 466 -25.45 -29.43 -14.97
C ALA A 466 -24.21 -29.16 -15.84
N THR A 467 -24.37 -28.64 -17.06
CA THR A 467 -23.22 -28.32 -17.92
C THR A 467 -22.40 -27.17 -17.36
N GLN A 468 -23.05 -26.13 -16.83
CA GLN A 468 -22.37 -25.02 -16.16
C GLN A 468 -21.66 -25.48 -14.88
N LEU A 469 -22.31 -26.35 -14.08
CA LEU A 469 -21.70 -26.92 -12.88
C LEU A 469 -20.45 -27.74 -13.21
N LEU A 470 -20.52 -28.60 -14.23
CA LEU A 470 -19.37 -29.40 -14.69
C LEU A 470 -18.21 -28.51 -15.16
N ASN A 471 -18.50 -27.44 -15.90
CA ASN A 471 -17.48 -26.49 -16.34
C ASN A 471 -16.82 -25.77 -15.14
N LEU A 472 -17.60 -25.36 -14.14
CA LEU A 472 -17.06 -24.79 -12.89
C LEU A 472 -16.12 -25.77 -12.21
N VAL A 473 -16.56 -27.01 -11.99
CA VAL A 473 -15.77 -28.04 -11.29
C VAL A 473 -14.45 -28.30 -12.01
N ILE A 474 -14.45 -28.38 -13.35
CA ILE A 474 -13.20 -28.49 -14.13
C ILE A 474 -12.28 -27.29 -13.91
N LYS A 475 -12.81 -26.07 -13.89
CA LYS A 475 -11.98 -24.86 -13.71
C LYS A 475 -11.34 -24.80 -12.32
N ILE A 476 -12.09 -25.17 -11.28
CA ILE A 476 -11.56 -25.28 -9.91
C ILE A 476 -10.51 -26.40 -9.83
N GLN A 477 -10.79 -27.56 -10.44
CA GLN A 477 -9.86 -28.68 -10.52
C GLN A 477 -8.52 -28.27 -11.16
N LEU A 478 -8.56 -27.61 -12.32
CA LEU A 478 -7.36 -27.11 -12.99
C LEU A 478 -6.61 -26.06 -12.16
N PHE A 479 -7.32 -25.19 -11.45
CA PHE A 479 -6.69 -24.22 -10.55
C PHE A 479 -5.84 -24.88 -9.47
N TYR A 480 -6.33 -25.95 -8.84
CA TYR A 480 -5.56 -26.68 -7.82
C TYR A 480 -4.49 -27.63 -8.40
N SER A 481 -4.50 -27.89 -9.71
CA SER A 481 -3.48 -28.74 -10.34
C SER A 481 -2.11 -28.08 -10.50
N ILE A 482 -2.04 -26.74 -10.42
CA ILE A 482 -0.82 -25.95 -10.68
C ILE A 482 -0.18 -25.46 -9.38
N ASN A 483 -0.95 -25.40 -8.28
CA ASN A 483 -0.51 -24.84 -7.01
C ASN A 483 0.24 -25.89 -6.16
N GLY A 484 1.17 -25.44 -5.32
CA GLY A 484 1.91 -26.33 -4.42
C GLY A 484 1.08 -26.76 -3.20
N TYR A 485 0.72 -25.79 -2.37
CA TYR A 485 -0.05 -25.98 -1.14
C TYR A 485 -1.22 -25.00 -1.08
N VAL A 486 -2.27 -25.38 -0.35
CA VAL A 486 -3.34 -24.47 0.03
C VAL A 486 -3.56 -24.52 1.53
N CYS A 487 -3.95 -23.38 2.10
CA CYS A 487 -4.36 -23.26 3.49
C CYS A 487 -5.88 -23.12 3.51
N ILE A 488 -6.57 -24.03 4.18
CA ILE A 488 -8.03 -24.12 4.16
C ILE A 488 -8.56 -24.38 5.57
N ASN A 489 -9.79 -23.92 5.86
CA ASN A 489 -10.47 -24.34 7.08
C ASN A 489 -10.84 -25.82 6.99
N LYS A 490 -10.67 -26.57 8.08
CA LYS A 490 -11.02 -28.00 8.11
C LYS A 490 -12.48 -28.26 7.69
N ASN A 491 -13.41 -27.36 8.01
CA ASN A 491 -14.82 -27.50 7.68
C ASN A 491 -15.09 -27.43 6.17
N ASP A 492 -14.35 -26.60 5.43
CA ASP A 492 -14.51 -26.48 3.97
C ASP A 492 -13.97 -27.74 3.27
N LEU A 493 -12.87 -28.32 3.75
CA LEU A 493 -12.40 -29.61 3.28
C LEU A 493 -13.41 -30.73 3.59
N ILE A 494 -14.00 -30.73 4.79
CA ILE A 494 -15.08 -31.66 5.15
C ILE A 494 -16.28 -31.49 4.22
N ASN A 495 -16.64 -30.26 3.86
CA ASN A 495 -17.73 -30.00 2.91
C ASN A 495 -17.43 -30.55 1.51
N LEU A 496 -16.17 -30.53 1.06
CA LEU A 496 -15.75 -31.20 -0.16
C LEU A 496 -15.91 -32.73 -0.07
N TYR A 497 -15.55 -33.35 1.05
CA TYR A 497 -15.82 -34.78 1.24
C TYR A 497 -17.33 -35.10 1.30
N LYS A 498 -18.14 -34.24 1.94
CA LYS A 498 -19.60 -34.38 1.97
C LYS A 498 -20.19 -34.28 0.57
N VAL A 499 -19.73 -33.34 -0.26
CA VAL A 499 -20.28 -33.15 -1.60
C VAL A 499 -19.94 -34.34 -2.51
N ILE A 500 -18.73 -34.90 -2.37
CA ILE A 500 -18.35 -36.14 -3.06
C ILE A 500 -19.22 -37.30 -2.58
N LEU A 501 -19.42 -37.45 -1.26
CA LEU A 501 -20.29 -38.49 -0.71
C LEU A 501 -21.73 -38.37 -1.25
N ASN A 502 -22.28 -37.16 -1.35
CA ASN A 502 -23.60 -36.91 -1.92
C ASN A 502 -23.66 -37.32 -3.40
N SER A 503 -22.64 -36.96 -4.18
CA SER A 503 -22.54 -37.36 -5.59
C SER A 503 -22.44 -38.87 -5.77
N ILE A 504 -21.65 -39.56 -4.93
CA ILE A 504 -21.54 -41.02 -4.92
C ILE A 504 -22.90 -41.63 -4.59
N ASN A 505 -23.60 -41.11 -3.58
CA ASN A 505 -24.93 -41.59 -3.17
C ASN A 505 -25.96 -41.49 -4.29
N ALA A 506 -25.95 -40.39 -5.04
CA ALA A 506 -26.82 -40.21 -6.19
C ALA A 506 -26.43 -41.10 -7.40
N CYS A 507 -25.14 -41.41 -7.57
CA CYS A 507 -24.67 -42.23 -8.69
C CYS A 507 -25.20 -43.67 -8.64
N LYS A 508 -25.81 -44.12 -9.75
CA LYS A 508 -26.32 -45.49 -9.91
C LYS A 508 -25.19 -46.51 -10.17
N LYS A 509 -24.17 -46.13 -10.94
CA LYS A 509 -23.02 -46.97 -11.31
C LYS A 509 -21.73 -46.14 -11.29
N PRO A 510 -21.12 -45.91 -10.12
CA PRO A 510 -19.85 -45.19 -10.02
C PRO A 510 -18.72 -45.91 -10.75
N GLU A 511 -17.77 -45.17 -11.33
CA GLU A 511 -16.53 -45.73 -11.88
C GLU A 511 -15.57 -46.13 -10.74
N TYR A 512 -15.87 -47.25 -10.08
CA TYR A 512 -15.18 -47.71 -8.85
C TYR A 512 -13.65 -47.68 -8.95
N HIS A 513 -13.09 -48.21 -10.04
CA HIS A 513 -11.63 -48.27 -10.22
C HIS A 513 -11.01 -46.87 -10.26
N TYR A 514 -11.61 -45.97 -11.05
CA TYR A 514 -11.16 -44.58 -11.16
C TYR A 514 -11.24 -43.87 -9.80
N ILE A 515 -12.39 -43.97 -9.13
CA ILE A 515 -12.62 -43.32 -7.83
C ILE A 515 -11.64 -43.83 -6.77
N CYS A 516 -11.41 -45.15 -6.68
CA CYS A 516 -10.49 -45.70 -5.69
C CYS A 516 -9.05 -45.28 -5.96
N LEU A 517 -8.63 -45.21 -7.22
CA LEU A 517 -7.30 -44.73 -7.60
C LEU A 517 -7.08 -43.28 -7.16
N GLU A 518 -8.02 -42.38 -7.48
CA GLU A 518 -7.92 -40.95 -7.16
C GLU A 518 -8.03 -40.68 -5.65
N LEU A 519 -8.82 -41.47 -4.91
CA LEU A 519 -8.93 -41.37 -3.45
C LEU A 519 -7.81 -42.09 -2.69
N GLY A 520 -6.98 -42.89 -3.37
CA GLY A 520 -5.93 -43.71 -2.75
C GLY A 520 -6.48 -44.84 -1.87
N ILE A 521 -7.57 -45.49 -2.29
CA ILE A 521 -8.18 -46.63 -1.59
C ILE A 521 -7.55 -47.93 -2.09
N ASP A 522 -6.85 -48.65 -1.21
CA ASP A 522 -6.21 -49.94 -1.47
C ASP A 522 -6.59 -50.97 -0.36
N PRO A 523 -7.05 -52.19 -0.70
CA PRO A 523 -7.33 -52.70 -2.05
C PRO A 523 -8.53 -52.01 -2.72
N PHE A 524 -8.54 -52.01 -4.06
CA PHE A 524 -9.67 -51.52 -4.83
C PHE A 524 -10.96 -52.24 -4.43
N THR A 525 -12.02 -51.45 -4.25
CA THR A 525 -13.35 -51.95 -3.92
C THR A 525 -14.32 -51.72 -5.08
N ASN A 526 -15.21 -52.68 -5.31
CA ASN A 526 -16.34 -52.55 -6.23
C ASN A 526 -17.65 -52.27 -5.48
N ASN A 527 -17.55 -51.93 -4.19
CA ASN A 527 -18.67 -51.70 -3.30
C ASN A 527 -18.76 -50.23 -2.90
N LYS A 528 -19.93 -49.64 -3.15
CA LYS A 528 -20.24 -48.25 -2.80
C LYS A 528 -20.13 -48.00 -1.29
N VAL A 529 -20.44 -48.98 -0.45
CA VAL A 529 -20.38 -48.86 1.02
C VAL A 529 -18.96 -48.61 1.51
N ASP A 530 -17.96 -49.22 0.88
CA ASP A 530 -16.56 -49.07 1.28
C ASP A 530 -16.05 -47.66 0.98
N ILE A 531 -16.40 -47.11 -0.20
CA ILE A 531 -16.11 -45.72 -0.56
C ILE A 531 -16.81 -44.75 0.41
N GLN A 532 -18.08 -45.02 0.74
CA GLN A 532 -18.83 -44.20 1.71
C GLN A 532 -18.17 -44.21 3.09
N ASN A 533 -17.71 -45.36 3.56
CA ASN A 533 -17.03 -45.51 4.85
C ASN A 533 -15.68 -44.79 4.84
N PHE A 534 -14.92 -44.88 3.75
CA PHE A 534 -13.67 -44.13 3.59
C PHE A 534 -13.90 -42.62 3.70
N LEU A 535 -14.87 -42.08 2.93
CA LEU A 535 -15.20 -40.65 2.96
C LEU A 535 -15.66 -40.21 4.36
N LYS A 536 -16.49 -41.02 5.03
CA LYS A 536 -16.92 -40.77 6.42
C LYS A 536 -15.75 -40.78 7.40
N GLY A 537 -14.84 -41.74 7.28
CA GLY A 537 -13.63 -41.81 8.09
C GLY A 537 -12.72 -40.60 7.89
N LYS A 538 -12.58 -40.08 6.65
CA LYS A 538 -11.86 -38.82 6.39
C LYS A 538 -12.54 -37.64 7.06
N MET A 539 -13.86 -37.51 6.96
CA MET A 539 -14.58 -36.43 7.64
C MET A 539 -14.43 -36.50 9.17
N GLU A 540 -14.51 -37.70 9.75
CA GLU A 540 -14.29 -37.91 11.19
C GLU A 540 -12.85 -37.58 11.61
N TYR A 541 -11.86 -38.00 10.82
CA TYR A 541 -10.46 -37.65 11.04
C TYR A 541 -10.26 -36.14 11.12
N TYR A 542 -10.75 -35.37 10.13
CA TYR A 542 -10.60 -33.91 10.14
C TYR A 542 -11.41 -33.23 11.25
N ASN A 543 -12.57 -33.75 11.63
CA ASN A 543 -13.33 -33.24 12.78
C ASN A 543 -12.56 -33.38 14.09
N ASN A 544 -11.83 -34.49 14.25
CA ASN A 544 -11.09 -34.84 15.48
C ASN A 544 -9.68 -34.22 15.54
N LEU A 545 -9.22 -33.52 14.50
CA LEU A 545 -7.96 -32.79 14.57
C LEU A 545 -8.06 -31.66 15.60
N ILE A 546 -7.03 -31.56 16.43
CA ILE A 546 -6.87 -30.45 17.39
C ILE A 546 -6.79 -29.15 16.59
N ASP A 547 -7.66 -28.21 16.93
CA ASP A 547 -7.67 -26.90 16.30
C ASP A 547 -6.41 -26.13 16.67
N ASN A 548 -5.74 -25.55 15.67
CA ASN A 548 -4.93 -24.36 15.94
C ASN A 548 -5.88 -23.17 16.18
N ASP A 549 -5.35 -22.06 16.67
CA ASP A 549 -6.14 -20.86 17.01
C ASP A 549 -7.04 -20.35 15.86
N LEU A 550 -6.78 -20.78 14.61
CA LEU A 550 -7.49 -20.36 13.41
C LEU A 550 -8.34 -21.48 12.75
N GLY A 551 -8.28 -22.73 13.22
CA GLY A 551 -8.93 -23.90 12.59
C GLY A 551 -8.43 -24.23 11.17
N LEU A 552 -7.22 -23.79 10.82
CA LEU A 552 -6.64 -23.90 9.48
C LEU A 552 -5.75 -25.12 9.33
N ILE A 553 -5.75 -25.73 8.15
CA ILE A 553 -4.85 -26.83 7.79
C ILE A 553 -4.09 -26.53 6.49
N LYS A 554 -2.83 -26.95 6.44
CA LYS A 554 -2.00 -26.94 5.23
C LYS A 554 -2.13 -28.28 4.51
N ILE A 555 -2.60 -28.27 3.27
CA ILE A 555 -2.71 -29.47 2.44
C ILE A 555 -2.04 -29.26 1.08
N TYR A 556 -1.61 -30.36 0.46
CA TYR A 556 -1.11 -30.32 -0.91
C TYR A 556 -2.26 -30.00 -1.86
N SER A 557 -2.04 -29.03 -2.76
CA SER A 557 -3.10 -28.61 -3.68
C SER A 557 -3.56 -29.74 -4.62
N TYR A 558 -2.62 -30.62 -5.01
CA TYR A 558 -2.91 -31.83 -5.76
C TYR A 558 -3.95 -32.75 -5.10
N GLN A 559 -4.06 -32.77 -3.76
CA GLN A 559 -5.13 -33.54 -3.11
C GLN A 559 -6.52 -32.98 -3.45
N LEU A 560 -6.66 -31.66 -3.56
CA LEU A 560 -7.91 -31.04 -4.02
C LEU A 560 -8.18 -31.32 -5.49
N ASP A 561 -7.14 -31.30 -6.35
CA ASP A 561 -7.27 -31.71 -7.76
C ASP A 561 -7.91 -33.12 -7.86
N LEU A 562 -7.36 -34.11 -7.16
CA LEU A 562 -7.89 -35.47 -7.11
C LEU A 562 -9.36 -35.53 -6.62
N LEU A 563 -9.69 -34.81 -5.55
CA LEU A 563 -11.05 -34.76 -5.03
C LEU A 563 -12.04 -34.15 -6.04
N PHE A 564 -11.65 -33.08 -6.74
CA PHE A 564 -12.49 -32.48 -7.77
C PHE A 564 -12.59 -33.34 -9.04
N ARG A 565 -11.59 -34.16 -9.38
CA ARG A 565 -11.69 -35.17 -10.44
C ARG A 565 -12.75 -36.22 -10.13
N VAL A 566 -12.76 -36.72 -8.90
CA VAL A 566 -13.81 -37.66 -8.43
C VAL A 566 -15.18 -36.99 -8.51
N LEU A 567 -15.31 -35.77 -8.00
CA LEU A 567 -16.58 -35.02 -8.06
C LEU A 567 -17.04 -34.81 -9.52
N TYR A 568 -16.13 -34.41 -10.41
CA TYR A 568 -16.42 -34.22 -11.83
C TYR A 568 -16.92 -35.52 -12.47
N SER A 569 -16.24 -36.64 -12.25
CA SER A 569 -16.62 -37.95 -12.78
C SER A 569 -18.05 -38.32 -12.37
N ASN A 570 -18.37 -38.18 -11.08
CA ASN A 570 -19.71 -38.48 -10.56
C ASN A 570 -20.77 -37.55 -11.15
N LEU A 571 -20.50 -36.24 -11.20
CA LEU A 571 -21.45 -35.26 -11.75
C LEU A 571 -21.67 -35.45 -13.26
N LYS A 572 -20.67 -35.95 -13.98
CA LYS A 572 -20.77 -36.25 -15.42
C LYS A 572 -21.78 -37.37 -15.68
N ASP A 573 -21.76 -38.41 -14.85
CA ASP A 573 -22.74 -39.50 -14.90
C ASP A 573 -24.14 -39.03 -14.50
N LEU A 574 -24.23 -38.11 -13.55
CA LEU A 574 -25.48 -37.51 -13.08
C LEU A 574 -26.03 -36.40 -13.98
N LYS A 575 -25.33 -36.02 -15.06
CA LYS A 575 -25.63 -34.80 -15.85
C LYS A 575 -27.10 -34.68 -16.27
N ASN A 576 -27.75 -35.79 -16.61
CA ASN A 576 -29.15 -35.80 -17.05
C ASN A 576 -30.16 -35.97 -15.90
N ASP A 577 -29.69 -36.34 -14.71
CA ASP A 577 -30.50 -36.64 -13.52
C ASP A 577 -30.46 -35.48 -12.49
N LEU A 578 -29.60 -34.46 -12.67
CA LEU A 578 -29.45 -33.33 -11.74
C LEU A 578 -30.54 -32.26 -11.92
N GLU A 579 -31.29 -31.99 -10.85
CA GLU A 579 -32.22 -30.86 -10.80
C GLU A 579 -31.54 -29.57 -10.31
N ILE A 580 -32.23 -28.44 -10.48
CA ILE A 580 -31.72 -27.12 -10.05
C ILE A 580 -31.43 -27.10 -8.54
N GLU A 581 -32.26 -27.78 -7.74
CA GLU A 581 -32.07 -27.82 -6.28
C GLU A 581 -30.84 -28.64 -5.88
N ASP A 582 -30.57 -29.74 -6.60
CA ASP A 582 -29.33 -30.50 -6.41
C ASP A 582 -28.12 -29.62 -6.71
N ILE A 583 -28.14 -28.90 -7.84
CA ILE A 583 -27.07 -28.00 -8.25
C ILE A 583 -26.79 -26.94 -7.17
N LYS A 584 -27.84 -26.32 -6.60
CA LYS A 584 -27.67 -25.36 -5.50
C LYS A 584 -27.02 -25.99 -4.27
N ASN A 585 -27.44 -27.20 -3.90
CA ASN A 585 -26.83 -27.93 -2.77
C ASN A 585 -25.35 -28.24 -3.02
N TYR A 586 -24.98 -28.63 -4.24
CA TYR A 586 -23.58 -28.79 -4.65
C TYR A 586 -22.80 -27.49 -4.50
N LEU A 587 -23.33 -26.37 -5.02
CA LEU A 587 -22.68 -25.07 -4.99
C LEU A 587 -22.44 -24.56 -3.57
N VAL A 588 -23.41 -24.70 -2.66
CA VAL A 588 -23.27 -24.29 -1.26
C VAL A 588 -22.11 -25.03 -0.57
N LEU A 589 -21.94 -26.32 -0.85
CA LEU A 589 -20.87 -27.12 -0.25
C LEU A 589 -19.47 -26.81 -0.81
N ILE A 590 -19.38 -26.20 -1.99
CA ILE A 590 -18.10 -25.84 -2.62
C ILE A 590 -17.87 -24.33 -2.72
N ASP A 591 -18.72 -23.50 -2.10
CA ASP A 591 -18.69 -22.03 -2.23
C ASP A 591 -17.34 -21.42 -1.87
N TRP A 592 -16.70 -21.93 -0.81
CA TRP A 592 -15.35 -21.50 -0.44
C TRP A 592 -14.34 -21.68 -1.59
N PHE A 593 -14.38 -22.82 -2.29
CA PHE A 593 -13.47 -23.09 -3.42
C PHE A 593 -13.77 -22.21 -4.63
N ILE A 594 -15.03 -21.82 -4.83
CA ILE A 594 -15.42 -20.84 -5.85
C ILE A 594 -14.81 -19.47 -5.50
N ASN A 595 -14.91 -19.05 -4.24
CA ASN A 595 -14.38 -17.77 -3.77
C ASN A 595 -12.84 -17.73 -3.80
N ASP A 596 -12.19 -18.83 -3.42
CA ASP A 596 -10.73 -18.99 -3.50
C ASP A 596 -10.25 -18.93 -4.95
N PHE A 597 -10.90 -19.66 -5.86
CA PHE A 597 -10.65 -19.58 -7.30
C PHE A 597 -10.80 -18.14 -7.82
N ASN A 598 -11.92 -17.49 -7.53
CA ASN A 598 -12.21 -16.13 -7.99
C ASN A 598 -11.18 -15.12 -7.48
N THR A 599 -10.79 -15.23 -6.21
CA THR A 599 -9.81 -14.30 -5.60
C THR A 599 -8.40 -14.59 -6.12
N GLY A 600 -8.03 -15.86 -6.32
CA GLY A 600 -6.78 -16.24 -6.96
C GLY A 600 -6.67 -15.68 -8.38
N LYS A 601 -7.74 -15.82 -9.18
CA LYS A 601 -7.81 -15.25 -10.54
C LYS A 601 -7.81 -13.73 -10.56
N LEU A 602 -8.46 -13.09 -9.58
CA LEU A 602 -8.39 -11.66 -9.40
C LEU A 602 -6.93 -11.20 -9.24
N VAL A 603 -6.20 -11.79 -8.30
CA VAL A 603 -4.80 -11.43 -8.03
C VAL A 603 -3.90 -11.72 -9.23
N GLU A 604 -4.09 -12.85 -9.91
CA GLU A 604 -3.34 -13.20 -11.11
C GLU A 604 -3.52 -12.16 -12.23
N CYS A 605 -4.73 -11.60 -12.38
CA CYS A 605 -5.03 -10.60 -13.43
C CYS A 605 -4.38 -9.22 -13.18
N TYR A 606 -4.18 -8.84 -11.92
CA TYR A 606 -3.69 -7.50 -11.55
C TYR A 606 -2.21 -7.45 -11.15
N LYS A 607 -1.58 -8.62 -10.99
CA LYS A 607 -0.12 -8.78 -10.86
C LYS A 607 0.59 -8.46 -12.20
#